data_AF-A0AAE8L119-F1
#
_entry.id   AF-A0AAE8L119-F1
#
_cell.length_a   1.000
_cell.length_b   1.000
_cell.length_c   1.000
_cell.angle_alpha   90.00
_cell.angle_beta   90.00
_cell.angle_gamma   90.00
#
_symmetry.space_group_name_H-M   'P 1'
#
loop_
_entity.id
_entity.type
_entity.pdbx_description
1 polymer ?
#
loop_
_entity_poly.entity_id
_entity_poly.type
_entity_poly.pdbx_seq_one_letter_code
_entity_poly.pdbx_strand_id
1 'polypeptide(L)' 'MDFYNGFKRELLGQVKTDTLRYKTIEQSPAETSEDMLMFYESMFKRHHSDWAFNEHSRVNYMLFKTALDGVP' A
#
# COMPACT_ATOMS: atom_id res chain seq x y z
N MET A 1 -17.42 12.66 -8.93
CA MET A 1 -16.38 11.66 -8.65
C MET A 1 -16.87 10.78 -7.53
N ASP A 2 -16.81 9.47 -7.67
CA ASP A 2 -17.08 8.54 -6.59
C ASP A 2 -15.86 8.49 -5.66
N PHE A 3 -15.98 9.09 -4.47
CA PHE A 3 -14.89 9.30 -3.52
C PHE A 3 -14.20 7.99 -3.13
N TYR A 4 -14.97 6.91 -2.90
CA TYR A 4 -14.44 5.60 -2.50
C TYR A 4 -13.61 4.95 -3.60
N ASN A 5 -14.10 5.02 -4.84
CA ASN A 5 -13.37 4.52 -5.99
C ASN A 5 -12.18 5.41 -6.37
N GLY A 6 -12.19 6.69 -6.01
CA GLY A 6 -11.04 7.59 -6.11
C GLY A 6 -9.92 7.17 -5.17
N PHE A 7 -10.22 7.07 -3.87
CA PHE A 7 -9.22 6.77 -2.85
C PHE A 7 -8.59 5.37 -3.02
N LYS A 8 -9.39 4.35 -3.37
CA LYS A 8 -8.85 3.01 -3.70
C LYS A 8 -7.82 3.04 -4.83
N ARG A 9 -8.07 3.85 -5.87
CA ARG A 9 -7.16 3.99 -7.01
C ARG A 9 -5.88 4.72 -6.62
N GLU A 10 -5.99 5.71 -5.76
CA GLU A 10 -4.83 6.42 -5.20
C GLU A 10 -3.93 5.47 -4.39
N LEU A 11 -4.51 4.71 -3.45
CA LEU A 11 -3.78 3.71 -2.66
C LEU A 11 -3.11 2.66 -3.56
N LEU A 12 -3.80 2.17 -4.58
CA LEU A 12 -3.20 1.24 -5.55
C LEU A 12 -2.05 1.89 -6.34
N GLY A 13 -2.15 3.18 -6.67
CA GLY A 13 -1.09 3.95 -7.32
C GLY A 13 0.14 4.11 -6.44
N GLN A 14 -0.06 4.35 -5.13
CA GLN A 14 1.01 4.43 -4.14
C GLN A 14 1.74 3.09 -4.00
N VAL A 15 1.00 1.99 -3.82
CA VAL A 15 1.56 0.62 -3.78
C VAL A 15 2.45 0.34 -5.00
N LYS A 16 1.98 0.68 -6.20
CA LYS A 16 2.75 0.47 -7.44
C LYS A 16 4.03 1.31 -7.47
N THR A 17 3.94 2.58 -7.07
CA THR A 17 5.08 3.50 -7.03
C THR A 17 6.14 3.03 -6.04
N ASP A 18 5.73 2.67 -4.82
CA ASP A 18 6.64 2.22 -3.77
C ASP A 18 7.24 0.85 -4.09
N THR A 19 6.47 -0.05 -4.71
CA THR A 19 6.99 -1.33 -5.19
C THR A 19 8.04 -1.13 -6.28
N LEU A 20 7.81 -0.22 -7.23
CA LEU A 20 8.80 0.09 -8.27
C LEU A 20 10.06 0.67 -7.65
N ARG A 21 9.93 1.64 -6.74
CA ARG A 21 11.06 2.25 -6.03
C ARG A 21 11.86 1.23 -5.24
N TYR A 22 11.20 0.36 -4.49
CA TYR A 22 11.85 -0.73 -3.75
C TYR A 22 12.63 -1.64 -4.70
N LYS A 23 12.03 -2.09 -5.81
CA LYS A 23 12.70 -2.97 -6.78
C LYS A 23 13.93 -2.31 -7.43
N THR A 24 13.85 -1.01 -7.72
CA THR A 24 14.99 -0.25 -8.25
C THR A 24 16.15 -0.22 -7.25
N ILE A 25 15.85 0.02 -5.97
CA ILE A 25 16.88 0.04 -4.91
C ILE A 25 17.42 -1.37 -4.65
N GLU A 26 16.56 -2.40 -4.62
CA GLU A 26 16.94 -3.80 -4.44
C GLU A 26 17.89 -4.31 -5.54
N GLN A 27 17.77 -3.80 -6.76
CA GLN A 27 18.64 -4.14 -7.89
C GLN A 27 19.96 -3.34 -7.91
N SER A 28 20.09 -2.34 -7.05
CA SER A 28 21.29 -1.51 -6.98
C SER A 28 22.30 -2.13 -6.00
N PRO A 29 23.59 -2.25 -6.36
CA PRO A 29 24.61 -2.70 -5.42
C PRO A 29 24.65 -1.76 -4.20
N ALA A 30 24.57 -2.31 -2.99
CA ALA A 30 24.76 -1.53 -1.78
C ALA A 30 26.26 -1.29 -1.57
N GLU A 31 26.72 -0.07 -1.79
CA GLU A 31 28.14 0.29 -1.68
C GLU A 31 28.44 1.02 -0.36
N THR A 32 27.42 1.63 0.25
CA THR A 32 27.54 2.43 1.47
C THR A 32 26.51 2.02 2.54
N SER A 33 26.75 2.46 3.78
CA SER A 33 25.76 2.34 4.86
C SER A 33 24.48 3.15 4.59
N GLU A 34 24.59 4.23 3.82
CA GLU A 34 23.45 5.06 3.41
C GLU A 34 22.55 4.31 2.42
N ASP A 35 23.14 3.56 1.48
CA ASP A 35 22.38 2.70 0.56
C ASP A 35 21.58 1.63 1.29
N MET A 36 22.17 1.03 2.33
CA MET A 36 21.48 0.07 3.19
C MET A 36 20.31 0.71 3.95
N LEU A 37 20.49 1.93 4.46
CA LEU A 37 19.39 2.66 5.11
C LEU A 37 18.26 2.97 4.11
N MET A 38 18.60 3.45 2.91
CA MET A 38 17.62 3.70 1.85
C MET A 38 16.85 2.43 1.45
N PHE A 39 17.54 1.29 1.40
CA PHE A 39 16.90 -0.01 1.17
C PHE A 39 15.87 -0.32 2.25
N TYR A 40 16.25 -0.24 3.54
CA TYR A 40 15.32 -0.51 4.64
C TYR A 40 14.12 0.44 4.64
N GLU A 41 14.35 1.74 4.46
CA GLU A 41 13.26 2.72 4.37
C GLU A 41 12.31 2.41 3.21
N SER A 42 12.84 2.02 2.05
CA SER A 42 12.02 1.65 0.90
C SER A 42 11.20 0.39 1.15
N MET A 43 11.76 -0.59 1.86
CA MET A 43 11.06 -1.81 2.27
C MET A 43 9.90 -1.49 3.22
N PHE A 44 10.14 -0.67 4.24
CA PHE A 44 9.10 -0.25 5.18
C PHE A 44 7.98 0.53 4.49
N LYS A 45 8.32 1.46 3.59
CA LYS A 45 7.34 2.24 2.82
C LYS A 45 6.47 1.34 1.96
N ARG A 46 7.06 0.43 1.18
CA ARG A 46 6.32 -0.55 0.40
C ARG A 46 5.36 -1.36 1.27
N HIS A 47 5.83 -1.87 2.41
CA HIS A 47 5.02 -2.68 3.31
C HIS A 47 3.83 -1.90 3.89
N HIS A 48 4.04 -0.64 4.28
CA HIS A 48 2.97 0.21 4.80
C HIS A 48 1.91 0.54 3.74
N SER A 49 2.35 0.81 2.50
CA SER A 49 1.44 1.05 1.38
C SER A 49 0.59 -0.19 1.06
N ASP A 50 1.20 -1.39 1.06
CA ASP A 50 0.47 -2.66 0.90
C ASP A 50 -0.54 -2.86 2.04
N TRP A 51 -0.15 -2.60 3.28
CA TRP A 51 -1.03 -2.69 4.44
C TRP A 51 -2.22 -1.74 4.33
N ALA A 52 -1.98 -0.47 4.02
CA ALA A 52 -3.04 0.54 3.90
C ALA A 52 -4.06 0.20 2.81
N PHE A 53 -3.60 -0.30 1.65
CA PHE A 53 -4.49 -0.73 0.57
C PHE A 53 -5.39 -1.92 0.97
N ASN A 54 -4.80 -2.91 1.64
CA ASN A 54 -5.52 -4.09 2.10
C ASN A 54 -6.52 -3.73 3.21
N GLU A 55 -6.12 -2.87 4.15
CA GLU A 55 -6.97 -2.42 5.24
C GLU A 55 -8.17 -1.62 4.73
N HIS A 56 -7.97 -0.73 3.76
CA HIS A 56 -9.07 -0.05 3.08
C HIS A 56 -10.06 -1.03 2.44
N SER A 57 -9.56 -2.10 1.79
CA SER A 57 -10.42 -3.12 1.19
C SER A 57 -11.19 -3.92 2.26
N ARG A 58 -10.51 -4.28 3.36
CA ARG A 58 -11.09 -5.00 4.50
C ARG A 58 -12.20 -4.20 5.18
N VAL A 59 -11.95 -2.93 5.48
CA VAL A 59 -12.93 -2.04 6.13
C VAL A 59 -14.17 -1.87 5.26
N ASN A 60 -14.00 -1.63 3.96
CA ASN A 60 -15.14 -1.53 3.05
C ASN A 60 -15.96 -2.82 3.00
N TYR A 61 -15.30 -3.98 2.92
CA TYR A 61 -15.99 -5.26 2.98
C TYR A 61 -16.79 -5.44 4.28
N MET A 62 -16.20 -5.10 5.43
CA MET A 62 -16.89 -5.17 6.72
C MET A 62 -18.10 -4.24 6.82
N LEU A 63 -18.01 -3.03 6.25
CA LEU A 63 -19.14 -2.11 6.20
C LEU A 63 -20.30 -2.69 5.39
N PHE A 64 -20.03 -3.23 4.20
CA PHE A 64 -21.06 -3.87 3.38
C PHE A 64 -21.65 -5.11 4.06
N LYS A 65 -20.80 -5.95 4.67
CA LYS A 65 -21.26 -7.11 5.41
C LYS A 65 -22.17 -6.72 6.58
N THR A 66 -21.77 -5.72 7.37
CA THR A 66 -22.58 -5.23 8.50
C THR A 66 -23.93 -4.68 8.03
N ALA A 67 -23.96 -3.97 6.91
CA ALA A 67 -25.21 -3.48 6.34
C ALA A 67 -26.14 -4.63 5.88
N LEU A 68 -25.59 -5.68 5.26
CA LEU A 68 -26.37 -6.86 4.84
C LEU A 68 -26.86 -7.69 6.04
N ASP A 69 -26.00 -7.92 7.04
CA ASP A 69 -26.33 -8.65 8.26
C ASP A 69 -27.36 -7.90 9.13
N GLY A 70 -27.49 -6.59 8.95
CA GLY A 70 -28.46 -5.74 9.65
C GLY A 70 -29.83 -5.65 8.99
N VAL A 71 -30.02 -6.21 7.79
CA VAL A 71 -31.35 -6.33 7.17
C VAL A 71 -32.01 -7.61 7.70
N PRO A 72 -33.16 -7.51 8.41
CA PRO A 72 -33.86 -8.65 8.98
C PRO A 72 -34.47 -9.60 7.93
#